data_AF-A0AAU6MVC1-F1
#
_entry.id   AF-A0AAU6MVC1-F1
#
_cell.length_a   1.000
_cell.length_b   1.000
_cell.length_c   1.000
_cell.angle_alpha   90.00
_cell.angle_beta   90.00
_cell.angle_gamma   90.00
#
_symmetry.space_group_name_H-M   'P 1'
#
loop_
_entity.id
_entity.type
_entity.pdbx_description
1 polymer ?
#
loop_
_entity_poly.entity_id
_entity_poly.type
_entity_poly.pdbx_seq_one_letter_code
_entity_poly.pdbx_strand_id
1 'polypeptide(L)'
;MKNTKAQTVTKTLADLYRAIDRQYVVTVSFLKEEKDDTGKKTGRLVETVRSLEPYDIRTTRDGHIVLKAMDRATGESRTVRLDRVLSYTCHRIAFVIDRPEATTPAGHVIVVRSAAQVIARELGRDYLPRTAVTRTETALAA
;
A
#
# COMPACT_ATOMS: atom_id res chain seq x y z
N MET A 1 -2.99 16.14 18.47
CA MET A 1 -2.63 14.83 17.88
C MET A 1 -1.94 13.98 18.93
N LYS A 2 -2.19 12.67 18.98
CA LYS A 2 -1.47 11.76 19.88
C LYS A 2 0.00 11.66 19.42
N ASN A 3 0.96 11.78 20.34
CA ASN A 3 2.37 11.58 20.00
C ASN A 3 2.64 10.09 19.76
N THR A 4 2.85 9.71 18.51
CA THR A 4 3.07 8.33 18.06
C THR A 4 4.52 8.08 17.60
N LYS A 5 5.43 9.04 17.85
CA LYS A 5 6.82 9.00 17.37
C LYS A 5 7.61 7.78 17.86
N ALA A 6 7.36 7.33 19.09
CA ALA A 6 8.04 6.18 19.70
C ALA A 6 7.33 4.85 19.45
N GLN A 7 6.26 4.85 18.65
CA GLN A 7 5.47 3.66 18.42
C GLN A 7 6.15 2.70 17.45
N THR A 8 6.05 1.40 17.70
CA THR A 8 6.62 0.38 16.80
C THR A 8 5.91 0.37 15.45
N VAL A 9 6.64 -0.01 14.40
CA VAL A 9 6.09 -0.13 13.03
C VAL A 9 4.90 -1.08 13.00
N THR A 10 4.96 -2.23 13.68
CA THR A 10 3.86 -3.20 13.76
C THR A 10 2.59 -2.58 14.34
N LYS A 11 2.70 -1.80 15.41
CA LYS A 11 1.54 -1.16 16.04
C LYS A 11 0.98 -0.04 15.15
N THR A 12 1.85 0.71 14.48
CA THR A 12 1.45 1.71 13.48
C THR A 12 0.68 1.07 12.33
N LEU A 13 1.20 -0.04 11.77
CA LEU A 13 0.51 -0.80 10.73
C LEU A 13 -0.86 -1.31 11.21
N ALA A 14 -0.93 -1.90 12.40
CA ALA A 14 -2.18 -2.39 12.95
C ALA A 14 -3.25 -1.29 13.11
N ASP A 15 -2.83 -0.08 13.49
CA ASP A 15 -3.75 1.06 13.60
C ASP A 15 -4.17 1.60 12.24
N LEU A 16 -3.27 1.66 11.27
CA LEU A 16 -3.58 2.11 9.90
C LEU A 16 -4.48 1.11 9.16
N TYR A 17 -4.23 -0.20 9.28
CA TYR A 17 -5.13 -1.22 8.74
C TYR A 17 -6.52 -1.12 9.37
N ARG A 18 -6.61 -0.96 10.70
CA ARG A 18 -7.90 -0.74 11.36
C ARG A 18 -8.61 0.53 10.87
N ALA A 19 -7.85 1.58 10.55
CA ALA A 19 -8.42 2.80 9.99
C ALA A 19 -8.97 2.58 8.57
N ILE A 20 -8.28 1.79 7.73
CA ILE A 20 -8.77 1.37 6.41
C ILE A 20 -10.06 0.56 6.55
N ASP A 21 -10.06 -0.48 7.39
CA ASP A 21 -11.21 -1.36 7.59
C ASP A 21 -12.45 -0.61 8.08
N ARG A 22 -12.25 0.41 8.92
CA ARG A 22 -13.33 1.26 9.45
C ARG A 22 -13.63 2.48 8.58
N GLN A 23 -12.91 2.65 7.48
CA GLN A 23 -13.01 3.81 6.60
C GLN A 23 -12.87 5.14 7.36
N TYR A 24 -11.83 5.22 8.19
CA TYR A 24 -11.56 6.31 9.12
C TYR A 24 -10.38 7.17 8.68
N VAL A 25 -10.62 8.48 8.64
CA VAL A 25 -9.61 9.47 8.25
C VAL A 25 -8.42 9.43 9.20
N VAL A 26 -7.22 9.58 8.63
CA VAL A 26 -5.97 9.68 9.39
C VAL A 26 -5.30 11.01 9.09
N THR A 27 -5.06 11.82 10.11
CA THR A 27 -4.15 12.97 9.98
C THR A 27 -2.73 12.51 10.24
N VAL A 28 -1.82 12.73 9.30
CA VAL A 28 -0.42 12.31 9.35
C VAL A 28 0.48 13.53 9.23
N SER A 29 1.44 13.66 10.15
CA SER A 29 2.63 14.49 9.98
C SER A 29 3.77 13.62 9.48
N PHE A 30 4.42 14.03 8.39
CA PHE A 30 5.50 13.28 7.75
C PHE A 30 6.51 14.20 7.07
N LEU A 31 7.71 13.67 6.85
CA LEU A 31 8.76 14.34 6.11
C LEU A 31 8.54 14.16 4.60
N LYS A 32 8.31 15.27 3.91
CA LYS A 32 8.21 15.35 2.46
C LYS A 32 9.49 15.95 1.89
N GLU A 33 9.91 15.46 0.74
CA GLU A 33 11.01 16.07 0.01
C GLU A 33 10.53 17.38 -0.64
N GLU A 34 11.22 18.47 -0.33
CA GLU A 34 10.97 19.78 -0.89
C GLU A 34 11.25 19.78 -2.40
N LYS A 35 10.49 20.59 -3.12
CA LYS A 35 10.69 20.86 -4.53
C LYS A 35 10.97 22.34 -4.71
N ASP A 36 11.89 22.67 -5.60
CA ASP A 36 12.13 24.05 -6.02
C ASP A 36 10.99 24.57 -6.92
N ASP A 37 11.10 25.84 -7.33
CA ASP A 37 10.13 26.52 -8.19
C ASP A 37 9.96 25.86 -9.56
N THR A 38 10.92 25.02 -9.98
CA THR A 38 10.87 24.23 -11.22
C THR A 38 10.25 22.85 -11.02
N GLY A 39 9.87 22.50 -9.77
CA GLY A 39 9.31 21.21 -9.40
C GLY A 39 10.35 20.09 -9.18
N LYS A 40 11.64 20.42 -9.23
CA LYS A 40 12.74 19.47 -9.02
C LYS A 40 12.99 19.29 -7.52
N LYS A 41 13.28 18.06 -7.13
CA LYS A 41 13.57 17.69 -5.73
C LYS A 41 14.87 18.34 -5.26
N THR A 42 14.83 19.02 -4.13
CA THR A 42 16.01 19.70 -3.55
C THR A 42 16.83 18.79 -2.62
N GLY A 43 16.28 17.63 -2.24
CA GLY A 43 16.87 16.73 -1.25
C GLY A 43 16.61 17.14 0.20
N ARG A 44 16.13 18.37 0.45
CA ARG A 44 15.72 18.81 1.79
C ARG A 44 14.41 18.15 2.17
N LEU A 45 14.32 17.70 3.42
CA LEU A 45 13.08 17.19 4.01
C LEU A 45 12.39 18.29 4.80
N VAL A 46 11.11 18.50 4.52
CA VAL A 46 10.24 19.45 5.22
C VAL A 46 9.07 18.71 5.84
N GLU A 47 8.72 19.08 7.07
CA GLU A 47 7.54 18.52 7.72
C GLU A 47 6.27 18.99 7.01
N THR A 48 5.37 18.06 6.75
CA THR A 48 4.09 18.30 6.10
C THR A 48 3.00 17.54 6.84
N VAL A 49 1.85 18.19 7.02
CA VAL A 49 0.66 17.59 7.62
C VAL A 49 -0.42 17.41 6.55
N ARG A 50 -1.09 16.25 6.59
CA ARG A 50 -2.21 15.92 5.69
C ARG A 50 -3.30 15.14 6.42
N SER A 51 -4.55 15.39 6.06
CA SER A 51 -5.69 14.54 6.43
C SER A 51 -6.02 13.62 5.26
N LEU A 52 -5.89 12.32 5.49
CA LEU A 52 -5.83 11.30 4.47
C LEU A 52 -6.93 10.25 4.68
N GLU A 53 -7.54 9.79 3.60
CA GLU A 53 -8.44 8.63 3.56
C GLU A 53 -7.64 7.42 3.03
N PRO A 54 -7.02 6.63 3.91
CA PRO A 54 -6.17 5.52 3.49
C PRO A 54 -7.00 4.41 2.85
N TYR A 55 -6.49 3.85 1.76
CA TYR A 55 -7.17 2.77 1.04
C TYR A 55 -6.27 1.59 0.72
N ASP A 56 -4.95 1.71 0.96
CA ASP A 56 -4.00 0.64 0.73
C ASP A 56 -2.71 0.84 1.51
N ILE A 57 -2.06 -0.26 1.88
CA ILE A 57 -0.71 -0.27 2.44
C ILE A 57 0.07 -1.35 1.69
N ARG A 58 1.20 -0.95 1.10
CA ARG A 58 2.02 -1.85 0.27
C ARG A 58 3.50 -1.70 0.59
N THR A 59 4.24 -2.76 0.33
CA THR A 59 5.70 -2.73 0.26
C THR A 59 6.12 -2.45 -1.18
N THR A 60 7.01 -1.48 -1.39
CA THR A 60 7.60 -1.18 -2.69
C THR A 60 8.65 -2.22 -3.05
N ARG A 61 9.08 -2.25 -4.32
CA ARG A 61 10.19 -3.09 -4.77
C ARG A 61 11.47 -2.86 -3.95
N ASP A 62 11.70 -1.62 -3.53
CA ASP A 62 12.87 -1.22 -2.75
C ASP A 62 12.72 -1.48 -1.23
N GLY A 63 11.68 -2.22 -0.82
CA GLY A 63 11.46 -2.61 0.57
C GLY A 63 10.84 -1.53 1.47
N HIS A 64 10.40 -0.40 0.91
CA HIS A 64 9.72 0.64 1.69
C HIS A 64 8.25 0.33 1.87
N ILE A 65 7.72 0.56 3.08
CA ILE A 65 6.27 0.47 3.30
C ILE A 65 5.65 1.83 3.01
N VAL A 66 4.62 1.83 2.16
CA VAL A 66 3.90 3.04 1.76
C VAL A 66 2.41 2.94 2.07
N LEU A 67 1.87 4.04 2.60
CA LEU A 67 0.44 4.28 2.76
C LEU A 67 -0.06 5.00 1.51
N LYS A 68 -1.05 4.41 0.84
CA LYS A 68 -1.79 5.07 -0.24
C LYS A 68 -3.12 5.59 0.29
N ALA A 69 -3.41 6.84 -0.02
CA ALA A 69 -4.59 7.51 0.51
C ALA A 69 -5.08 8.62 -0.42
N MET A 70 -6.35 9.00 -0.27
CA MET A 70 -6.88 10.23 -0.87
C MET A 70 -6.64 11.40 0.08
N ASP A 71 -6.12 12.51 -0.43
CA ASP A 71 -5.90 13.75 0.33
C ASP A 71 -7.20 14.55 0.42
N ARG A 72 -7.68 14.81 1.64
CA ARG A 72 -8.93 15.57 1.83
C ARG A 72 -8.87 16.99 1.31
N ALA A 73 -7.70 17.60 1.31
CA ALA A 73 -7.57 18.99 0.88
C ALA A 73 -7.67 19.13 -0.65
N THR A 74 -7.18 18.14 -1.40
CA THR A 74 -7.06 18.26 -2.86
C THR A 74 -7.92 17.25 -3.63
N GLY A 75 -8.47 16.24 -2.98
CA GLY A 75 -9.15 15.12 -3.65
C GLY A 75 -8.19 14.21 -4.44
N GLU A 76 -6.88 14.41 -4.33
CA GLU A 76 -5.90 13.67 -5.13
C GLU A 76 -5.32 12.49 -4.35
N SER A 77 -4.97 11.43 -5.07
CA SER A 77 -4.24 10.30 -4.49
C SER A 77 -2.83 10.72 -4.09
N ARG A 78 -2.43 10.35 -2.87
CA ARG A 78 -1.09 10.56 -2.31
C ARG A 78 -0.50 9.24 -1.83
N THR A 79 0.83 9.21 -1.79
CA THR A 79 1.60 8.11 -1.24
C THR A 79 2.53 8.66 -0.17
N VAL A 80 2.44 8.10 1.04
CA VAL A 80 3.27 8.47 2.19
C VAL A 80 4.12 7.28 2.59
N ARG A 81 5.43 7.51 2.72
CA ARG A 81 6.37 6.52 3.24
C ARG A 81 6.25 6.42 4.74
N LEU A 82 6.02 5.21 5.27
CA LEU A 82 5.85 5.00 6.72
C LEU A 82 7.12 5.36 7.49
N ASP A 83 8.31 5.11 6.93
CA ASP A 83 9.59 5.50 7.52
C ASP A 83 9.79 7.02 7.63
N ARG A 84 8.95 7.81 6.95
CA ARG A 84 8.96 9.28 7.02
C ARG A 84 7.83 9.85 7.90
N VAL A 85 6.98 9.00 8.49
CA VAL A 85 5.91 9.45 9.38
C VAL A 85 6.49 9.83 10.74
N LEU A 86 6.22 11.06 11.18
CA LEU A 86 6.64 11.58 12.47
C LEU A 86 5.58 11.30 13.54
N SER A 87 4.33 11.53 13.20
CA SER A 87 3.18 11.22 14.04
C SER A 87 1.90 11.14 13.21
N TYR A 88 0.89 10.48 13.77
CA TYR A 88 -0.43 10.40 13.16
C TYR A 88 -1.54 10.35 14.22
N THR A 89 -2.77 10.60 13.77
CA THR A 89 -3.99 10.44 14.57
C THR A 89 -5.08 9.85 13.69
N CYS A 90 -5.64 8.73 14.11
CA CYS A 90 -6.82 8.12 13.50
C CYS A 90 -8.08 8.74 14.09
N HIS A 91 -8.90 9.34 13.24
CA HIS A 91 -10.17 9.95 13.64
C HIS A 91 -11.31 8.97 13.49
N ARG A 92 -12.41 9.17 14.21
CA ARG A 92 -13.66 8.42 14.00
C ARG A 92 -14.56 9.17 13.00
N ILE A 93 -13.98 9.59 11.89
CA ILE A 93 -14.65 10.35 10.82
C ILE A 93 -14.62 9.48 9.57
N ALA A 94 -15.78 9.24 8.97
CA ALA A 94 -15.94 8.39 7.79
C ALA A 94 -15.31 9.02 6.54
N PHE A 95 -14.90 8.20 5.58
CA PHE A 95 -14.46 8.62 4.24
C PHE A 95 -15.56 9.36 3.47
N VAL A 96 -15.15 10.30 2.61
CA VAL A 96 -16.06 11.09 1.77
C VAL A 96 -15.56 11.24 0.33
N ILE A 97 -14.35 10.78 0.01
CA ILE A 97 -13.79 10.90 -1.34
C ILE A 97 -13.98 9.59 -2.07
N ASP A 98 -14.65 9.65 -3.22
CA ASP A 98 -14.69 8.53 -4.14
C ASP A 98 -13.30 8.26 -4.70
N ARG A 99 -12.81 7.05 -4.42
CA ARG A 99 -11.56 6.58 -4.97
C ARG A 99 -11.77 6.29 -6.46
N PRO A 100 -10.97 6.87 -7.38
CA PRO A 100 -10.99 6.43 -8.77
C PRO A 100 -10.61 4.94 -8.83
N GLU A 101 -11.43 4.16 -9.54
CA GLU A 101 -11.21 2.72 -9.71
C GLU A 101 -9.78 2.47 -10.21
N ALA A 102 -9.18 1.35 -9.82
CA ALA A 102 -7.86 0.99 -10.31
C ALA A 102 -7.93 0.68 -11.81
N THR A 103 -7.81 1.71 -12.64
CA THR A 103 -7.98 1.64 -14.10
C THR A 103 -6.83 0.95 -14.82
N THR A 104 -5.91 0.28 -14.12
CA THR A 104 -4.92 -0.59 -14.80
C THR A 104 -5.63 -1.89 -15.12
N PRO A 105 -6.05 -2.13 -16.38
CA PRO A 105 -6.58 -3.43 -16.75
C PRO A 105 -5.46 -4.43 -16.53
N ALA A 106 -5.78 -5.63 -16.02
CA ALA A 106 -4.81 -6.71 -16.04
C ALA A 106 -4.38 -6.89 -17.51
N GLY A 107 -3.17 -6.46 -17.86
CA GLY A 107 -2.69 -6.44 -19.26
C GLY A 107 -2.77 -7.80 -19.94
N HIS A 108 -2.83 -8.87 -19.14
CA HIS A 108 -3.20 -10.21 -19.56
C HIS A 108 -4.19 -10.82 -18.55
N VAL A 109 -5.43 -11.03 -18.98
CA VAL A 109 -6.36 -11.91 -18.28
C VAL A 109 -6.12 -13.32 -18.82
N ILE A 110 -5.53 -14.19 -18.00
CA ILE A 110 -5.42 -15.61 -18.36
C ILE A 110 -6.80 -16.23 -18.17
N VAL A 111 -7.42 -16.63 -19.28
CA VAL A 111 -8.69 -17.34 -19.28
C VAL A 111 -8.46 -18.74 -18.72
N VAL A 112 -9.03 -19.00 -17.54
CA VAL A 112 -9.03 -20.33 -16.95
C VAL A 112 -10.21 -21.13 -17.51
N ARG A 113 -9.93 -22.29 -18.09
CA ARG A 113 -10.91 -23.13 -18.80
C ARG A 113 -11.29 -24.40 -18.04
N SER A 114 -10.70 -24.63 -16.87
CA SER A 114 -11.00 -25.79 -16.02
C SER A 114 -10.61 -25.57 -14.56
N ALA A 115 -11.22 -26.33 -13.65
CA ALA A 115 -10.87 -26.31 -12.23
C ALA A 115 -9.40 -26.65 -11.99
N ALA A 116 -8.82 -27.59 -12.75
CA ALA A 116 -7.41 -27.95 -12.66
C ALA A 116 -6.47 -26.77 -12.98
N GLN A 117 -6.83 -25.93 -13.95
CA GLN A 117 -6.07 -24.72 -14.27
C GLN A 117 -6.19 -23.64 -13.18
N VAL A 118 -7.31 -23.58 -12.45
CA VAL A 118 -7.43 -22.71 -11.25
C VAL A 118 -6.47 -23.21 -10.18
N ILE A 119 -6.53 -24.50 -9.85
CA ILE A 119 -5.73 -25.13 -8.79
C ILE A 119 -4.24 -24.96 -9.06
N ALA A 120 -3.77 -25.32 -10.26
CA ALA A 120 -2.36 -25.18 -10.63
C ALA A 120 -1.87 -23.74 -10.53
N ARG A 121 -2.73 -22.77 -10.80
CA ARG A 121 -2.38 -21.35 -10.74
C ARG A 121 -2.32 -20.81 -9.32
N GLU A 122 -3.27 -21.16 -8.47
CA GLU A 122 -3.23 -20.77 -7.06
C GLU A 122 -2.01 -21.39 -6.37
N LEU A 123 -1.69 -22.66 -6.67
CA LEU A 123 -0.46 -23.30 -6.18
C LEU A 123 0.82 -22.60 -6.71
N GLY A 124 0.83 -22.18 -7.97
CA GLY A 124 1.96 -21.49 -8.59
C GLY A 124 2.11 -20.01 -8.18
N ARG A 125 1.10 -19.40 -7.55
CA ARG A 125 1.14 -17.99 -7.12
C ARG A 125 2.12 -17.78 -5.96
N ASP A 126 2.21 -18.75 -5.06
CA ASP A 126 3.08 -18.71 -3.88
C ASP A 126 4.45 -19.36 -4.13
N TYR A 127 4.51 -20.29 -5.09
CA TYR A 127 5.73 -20.99 -5.51
C TYR A 127 5.85 -20.94 -7.03
N LEU A 128 6.47 -19.91 -7.58
CA LEU A 128 7.01 -20.01 -8.94
C LEU A 128 8.40 -20.65 -8.83
N PRO A 129 8.56 -21.95 -9.12
CA PRO A 129 9.89 -22.52 -9.29
C PRO A 129 10.60 -21.76 -10.43
N ARG A 130 11.88 -21.46 -10.20
CA ARG A 130 12.73 -20.72 -11.14
C ARG A 130 12.95 -21.46 -12.47
N THR A 131 12.55 -22.72 -12.52
CA THR A 131 12.72 -23.66 -13.62
C THR A 131 11.37 -24.30 -13.92
N ALA A 132 11.09 -24.57 -15.20
CA ALA A 132 9.88 -25.26 -15.61
C ALA A 132 9.86 -26.66 -14.98
N VAL A 133 8.84 -26.97 -14.18
CA VAL A 133 8.66 -28.30 -13.61
C VAL A 133 7.82 -29.13 -14.57
N THR A 134 8.38 -30.20 -15.09
CA THR A 134 7.66 -31.15 -15.95
C THR A 134 7.06 -32.29 -15.13
N ARG A 135 6.02 -32.95 -15.64
CA ARG A 135 5.35 -34.11 -14.98
C ARG A 135 6.33 -35.23 -14.59
N THR A 136 7.47 -35.30 -15.26
CA THR A 136 8.55 -36.25 -15.02
C THR A 136 9.46 -35.91 -13.84
N GLU A 137 9.40 -34.68 -13.31
CA GLU A 137 10.27 -34.19 -12.23
C GLU A 137 9.61 -34.22 -10.84
N THR A 138 8.36 -34.70 -10.75
CA THR A 138 7.65 -34.85 -9.49
C THR A 138 7.57 -36.32 -9.12
N ALA A 139 8.26 -36.72 -8.06
CA ALA A 139 7.92 -37.97 -7.38
C ALA A 139 6.54 -37.75 -6.74
N LEU A 140 5.55 -38.58 -7.09
CA LEU A 140 4.31 -38.67 -6.32
C LEU A 140 4.72 -38.91 -4.87
N ALA A 141 4.37 -37.99 -3.98
CA ALA A 141 4.35 -38.28 -2.56
C ALA A 141 3.41 -39.48 -2.37
N ALA A 142 3.96 -40.55 -1.79
CA ALA A 142 3.23 -41.76 -1.42
C ALA A 142 2.11 -41.46 -0.41
#